data_AF-A0A0B7BYA7-F1
#
_entry.id   AF-A0A0B7BYA7-F1
#
_cell.length_a   1.000
_cell.length_b   1.000
_cell.length_c   1.000
_cell.angle_alpha   90.00
_cell.angle_beta   90.00
_cell.angle_gamma   90.00
#
_symmetry.space_group_name_H-M   'P 1'
#
loop_
_entity.id
_entity.type
_entity.pdbx_description
1 polymer ?
#
loop_
_entity_poly.entity_id
_entity_poly.type
_entity_poly.pdbx_seq_one_letter_code
_entity_poly.pdbx_strand_id
1 'polypeptide(L)'
;SFHWLEAMYHAKQRNGKSRNQLDTSVELTDMISNESLLWFWATWECAQFAIVSRLRTPLGKAPETFMAIEGVIKAFAAESQSFSNLDDALDRRDGVRGEKVGEYVCLQRVHLLMNFMEHLDKLLYNAYEGCAVAMPAVHKVVKTFFRT
;
A
#
# COMPACT_ATOMS: atom_id res chain seq x y z
N SER A 1 9.73 -7.90 14.78
CA SER A 1 9.92 -8.92 13.74
C SER A 1 8.62 -9.10 12.98
N PHE A 2 8.63 -8.92 11.66
CA PHE A 2 7.44 -8.92 10.79
C PHE A 2 7.14 -10.31 10.19
N HIS A 3 7.32 -11.36 10.98
CA HIS A 3 7.14 -12.74 10.55
C HIS A 3 5.77 -13.05 9.93
N TRP A 4 4.73 -12.32 10.34
CA TRP A 4 3.39 -12.46 9.75
C TRP A 4 3.34 -11.96 8.29
N LEU A 5 4.12 -10.93 7.95
CA LEU A 5 4.15 -10.35 6.62
C LEU A 5 4.96 -11.23 5.65
N GLU A 6 6.08 -11.77 6.15
CA GLU A 6 6.84 -12.82 5.45
C GLU A 6 5.98 -14.07 5.21
N ALA A 7 5.26 -14.54 6.24
CA ALA A 7 4.35 -15.68 6.10
C ALA A 7 3.23 -15.40 5.09
N MET A 8 2.67 -14.18 5.09
CA MET A 8 1.66 -13.76 4.12
C MET A 8 2.23 -13.74 2.70
N TYR A 9 3.44 -13.22 2.51
CA TYR A 9 4.14 -13.27 1.23
C TYR A 9 4.24 -14.71 0.72
N HIS A 10 4.80 -15.62 1.51
CA HIS A 10 4.95 -17.02 1.12
C HIS A 10 3.61 -17.71 0.85
N ALA A 11 2.57 -17.43 1.65
CA ALA A 11 1.24 -18.00 1.45
C ALA A 11 0.61 -17.54 0.12
N LYS A 12 0.94 -16.34 -0.36
CA LYS A 12 0.47 -15.79 -1.64
C LYS A 12 1.24 -16.35 -2.84
N GLN A 13 2.46 -16.82 -2.65
CA GLN A 13 3.25 -17.43 -3.72
C GLN A 13 2.65 -18.79 -4.11
N ARG A 14 2.35 -18.96 -5.40
CA ARG A 14 2.00 -20.28 -5.95
C ARG A 14 3.28 -21.09 -6.09
N ASN A 15 3.35 -22.24 -5.41
CA ASN A 15 4.36 -23.25 -5.72
C ASN A 15 4.18 -23.72 -7.17
N GLY A 16 5.08 -23.31 -8.07
CA GLY A 16 5.23 -23.94 -9.38
C GLY A 16 5.36 -22.99 -10.57
N LYS A 17 6.61 -22.77 -10.99
CA LYS A 17 7.16 -23.39 -12.20
C LYS A 17 8.68 -23.43 -12.03
N SER A 18 9.30 -24.59 -12.28
CA SER A 18 10.76 -24.70 -12.42
C SER A 18 11.20 -23.72 -13.50
N ARG A 19 11.74 -22.57 -13.08
CA ARG A 19 12.14 -21.49 -13.97
C ARG A 19 13.56 -21.81 -14.43
N ASN A 20 13.76 -21.84 -15.75
CA ASN A 20 15.04 -22.22 -16.36
C ASN A 20 16.19 -21.41 -15.77
N GLN A 21 17.27 -22.11 -15.44
CA GLN A 21 18.47 -21.72 -14.68
C GLN A 21 19.32 -20.56 -15.26
N LEU A 22 18.82 -19.82 -16.25
CA LEU A 22 19.57 -18.83 -17.05
C LEU A 22 19.13 -17.37 -16.83
N ASP A 23 18.11 -17.12 -16.00
CA ASP A 23 17.61 -15.78 -15.73
C ASP A 23 18.28 -15.24 -14.47
N THR A 24 19.40 -14.51 -14.61
CA THR A 24 20.13 -13.81 -13.53
C THR A 24 19.34 -12.62 -12.99
N SER A 25 18.03 -12.76 -12.82
CA SER A 25 17.18 -11.74 -12.20
C SER A 25 17.17 -11.99 -10.70
N VAL A 26 17.51 -10.97 -9.91
CA VAL A 26 17.27 -10.98 -8.46
C VAL A 26 15.77 -11.01 -8.27
N GLU A 27 15.23 -12.11 -7.73
CA GLU A 27 13.82 -12.20 -7.42
C GLU A 27 13.55 -11.58 -6.05
N LEU A 28 12.34 -11.05 -5.84
CA LEU A 28 11.92 -10.54 -4.53
C LEU A 28 12.12 -11.57 -3.41
N THR A 29 12.01 -12.86 -3.77
CA THR A 29 12.26 -14.02 -2.91
C THR A 29 13.66 -14.01 -2.27
N ASP A 30 14.66 -13.48 -2.97
CA ASP A 30 16.06 -13.44 -2.51
C ASP A 30 16.30 -12.31 -1.49
N MET A 31 15.35 -11.37 -1.37
CA MET A 31 15.48 -10.17 -0.52
C MET A 31 14.31 -10.01 0.47
N ILE A 32 13.53 -11.05 0.72
CA ILE A 32 12.32 -11.00 1.57
C ILE A 32 12.61 -10.63 3.03
N SER A 33 13.86 -10.78 3.49
CA SER A 33 14.26 -10.35 4.84
C SER A 33 14.26 -8.82 5.00
N ASN A 34 14.11 -8.07 3.90
CA ASN A 34 13.97 -6.61 3.93
C ASN A 34 12.51 -6.21 4.13
N GLU A 35 12.22 -5.62 5.29
CA GLU A 35 10.86 -5.19 5.67
C GLU A 35 10.25 -4.17 4.70
N SER A 36 11.05 -3.22 4.20
CA SER A 36 10.59 -2.19 3.27
C SER A 36 10.09 -2.80 1.95
N LEU A 37 10.75 -3.85 1.47
CA LEU A 37 10.32 -4.59 0.28
C LEU A 37 9.01 -5.34 0.52
N LEU A 38 8.83 -5.92 1.71
CA LEU A 38 7.58 -6.59 2.07
C LEU A 38 6.40 -5.61 2.15
N TRP A 39 6.61 -4.42 2.72
CA TRP A 39 5.59 -3.37 2.75
C TRP A 39 5.26 -2.83 1.36
N PHE A 40 6.28 -2.63 0.53
CA PHE A 40 6.10 -2.26 -0.87
C PHE A 40 5.26 -3.31 -1.62
N TRP A 41 5.62 -4.59 -1.49
CA TRP A 41 4.86 -5.71 -2.07
C TRP A 41 3.41 -5.75 -1.57
N ALA A 42 3.19 -5.62 -0.26
CA ALA A 42 1.86 -5.70 0.33
C ALA A 42 0.96 -4.55 -0.13
N THR A 43 1.47 -3.32 -0.17
CA THR A 43 0.71 -2.16 -0.67
C THR A 43 0.41 -2.29 -2.16
N TRP A 44 1.35 -2.82 -2.96
CA TRP A 44 1.13 -3.12 -4.37
C TRP A 44 0.05 -4.19 -4.60
N GLU A 45 0.10 -5.30 -3.85
CA GLU A 45 -0.92 -6.36 -3.92
C GLU A 45 -2.31 -5.87 -3.48
N CYS A 46 -2.39 -5.04 -2.45
CA CYS A 46 -3.64 -4.40 -2.03
C CYS A 46 -4.24 -3.53 -3.14
N ALA A 47 -3.42 -2.72 -3.81
CA ALA A 47 -3.86 -1.89 -4.93
C ALA A 47 -4.31 -2.74 -6.13
N GLN A 48 -3.56 -3.80 -6.48
CA GLN A 48 -3.98 -4.76 -7.51
C GLN A 48 -5.32 -5.41 -7.19
N PHE A 49 -5.52 -5.85 -5.94
CA PHE A 49 -6.78 -6.43 -5.50
C PHE A 49 -7.94 -5.43 -5.66
N ALA A 50 -7.73 -4.16 -5.32
CA ALA A 50 -8.74 -3.12 -5.48
C ALA A 50 -9.13 -2.93 -6.96
N ILE A 51 -8.15 -2.91 -7.88
CA ILE A 51 -8.39 -2.79 -9.32
C ILE A 51 -9.09 -4.01 -9.90
N VAL A 52 -8.59 -5.23 -9.62
CA VAL A 52 -9.19 -6.48 -10.12
C VAL A 52 -10.63 -6.64 -9.61
N SER A 53 -10.90 -6.20 -8.38
CA SER A 53 -12.23 -6.23 -7.77
C SER A 53 -13.12 -5.07 -8.18
N ARG A 54 -12.69 -4.19 -9.10
CA ARG A 54 -13.44 -3.00 -9.56
C ARG A 54 -13.86 -2.11 -8.39
N LEU A 55 -12.91 -1.92 -7.47
CA LEU A 55 -13.04 -1.15 -6.23
C LEU A 55 -14.13 -1.66 -5.27
N ARG A 56 -14.64 -2.88 -5.48
CA ARG A 56 -15.49 -3.57 -4.52
C ARG A 56 -14.61 -4.35 -3.55
N THR A 57 -14.32 -3.74 -2.41
CA THR A 57 -13.44 -4.31 -1.39
C THR A 57 -14.29 -4.84 -0.22
N PRO A 58 -13.70 -5.53 0.77
CA PRO A 58 -14.41 -5.85 2.01
C PRO A 58 -14.98 -4.64 2.76
N LEU A 59 -14.53 -3.41 2.44
CA LEU A 59 -15.06 -2.17 3.00
C LEU A 59 -16.40 -1.74 2.36
N GLY A 60 -16.77 -2.29 1.21
CA GLY A 60 -18.01 -1.97 0.51
C GLY A 60 -17.85 -1.89 -1.01
N LYS A 61 -18.72 -1.13 -1.68
CA LYS A 61 -18.57 -0.88 -3.12
C LYS A 61 -17.53 0.24 -3.33
N ALA A 62 -17.40 0.69 -4.58
CA ALA A 62 -16.40 1.68 -4.95
C ALA A 62 -16.53 2.99 -4.15
N PRO A 63 -17.73 3.60 -4.01
CA PRO A 63 -17.86 4.84 -3.23
C PRO A 63 -17.50 4.64 -1.76
N GLU A 64 -17.91 3.54 -1.13
CA GLU A 64 -17.61 3.25 0.26
C GLU A 64 -16.11 3.04 0.49
N THR A 65 -15.42 2.40 -0.45
CA THR A 65 -13.96 2.25 -0.42
C THR A 65 -13.26 3.61 -0.46
N PHE A 66 -13.69 4.52 -1.34
CA PHE A 66 -13.12 5.87 -1.41
C PHE A 66 -13.44 6.72 -0.17
N MET A 67 -14.66 6.63 0.36
CA MET A 67 -15.03 7.31 1.60
C MET A 67 -14.18 6.83 2.78
N ALA A 68 -13.84 5.54 2.84
CA ALA A 68 -12.94 5.01 3.86
C ALA A 68 -11.53 5.60 3.73
N ILE A 69 -10.98 5.66 2.51
CA ILE A 69 -9.66 6.27 2.24
C ILE A 69 -9.68 7.76 2.63
N GLU A 70 -10.68 8.50 2.17
CA GLU A 70 -10.86 9.92 2.49
C GLU A 70 -10.96 10.15 4.01
N GLY A 71 -11.71 9.31 4.72
CA GLY A 71 -11.85 9.36 6.17
C GLY A 71 -10.51 9.20 6.89
N VAL A 72 -9.67 8.27 6.45
CA VAL A 72 -8.33 8.06 7.02
C VAL A 72 -7.41 9.25 6.73
N ILE A 73 -7.44 9.81 5.51
CA ILE A 73 -6.66 11.01 5.17
C ILE A 73 -7.08 12.20 6.05
N LYS A 74 -8.39 12.43 6.22
CA LYS A 74 -8.91 13.49 7.09
C LYS A 74 -8.50 13.28 8.54
N ALA A 75 -8.52 12.04 9.02
CA ALA A 75 -8.07 11.72 10.38
C ALA A 75 -6.59 12.08 10.58
N PHE A 76 -5.70 11.68 9.66
CA PHE A 76 -4.28 12.03 9.75
C PHE A 76 -4.02 13.53 9.61
N ALA A 77 -4.79 14.24 8.77
CA ALA A 77 -4.68 15.69 8.64
C ALA A 77 -5.14 16.43 9.91
N ALA A 78 -6.17 15.94 10.58
CA ALA A 78 -6.61 16.50 11.86
C ALA A 78 -5.58 16.22 12.98
N GLU A 79 -4.99 15.02 12.98
CA GLU A 79 -3.96 14.63 13.94
C GLU A 79 -2.71 15.52 13.79
N SER A 80 -2.23 15.76 12.56
CA SER A 80 -1.05 16.61 12.31
C SER A 80 -1.27 18.07 12.73
N GLN A 81 -2.47 18.62 12.55
CA GLN A 81 -2.83 19.94 13.06
C GLN A 81 -2.88 19.98 14.59
N SER A 82 -3.31 18.89 15.23
CA SER A 82 -3.34 18.82 16.70
C SER A 82 -1.93 18.83 17.31
N PHE A 83 -0.96 18.19 16.66
CA PHE A 83 0.45 18.22 17.08
C PHE A 83 1.06 19.61 16.94
N SER A 84 0.79 20.33 15.84
CA SER A 84 1.31 21.71 15.69
C SER A 84 0.78 22.67 16.74
N ASN A 85 -0.48 22.47 17.17
CA ASN A 85 -1.09 23.28 18.23
C ASN A 85 -0.58 22.92 19.64
N LEU A 86 -0.06 21.70 19.83
CA LEU A 86 0.53 21.25 21.09
C LEU A 86 1.99 21.69 21.23
N ASP A 87 2.78 21.71 20.16
CA ASP A 87 4.17 22.19 20.19
C ASP A 87 4.27 23.67 20.62
N ASP A 88 3.29 24.50 20.23
CA ASP A 88 3.16 25.88 20.73
C ASP A 88 2.89 25.95 22.25
N ALA A 89 2.40 24.86 22.86
CA ALA A 89 2.12 24.74 24.29
C ALA A 89 3.17 23.92 25.07
N LEU A 90 3.95 23.08 24.38
CA LEU A 90 4.89 22.10 24.95
C LEU A 90 6.35 22.54 24.99
N ASP A 91 6.69 23.73 24.47
CA ASP A 91 7.95 24.44 24.78
C ASP A 91 8.11 24.76 26.30
N ARG A 92 7.22 24.22 27.13
CA ARG A 92 7.18 24.32 28.59
C ARG A 92 7.22 23.00 29.36
N ARG A 93 7.22 21.80 28.75
CA ARG A 93 7.32 20.57 29.58
C ARG A 93 8.07 19.40 28.92
N ASP A 94 9.19 19.12 29.56
CA ASP A 94 10.15 18.03 29.40
C ASP A 94 9.54 16.60 29.36
N GLY A 95 9.97 15.82 28.37
CA GLY A 95 10.24 14.38 28.46
C GLY A 95 9.09 13.37 28.50
N VAL A 96 8.77 12.72 27.36
CA VAL A 96 8.13 11.38 27.38
C VAL A 96 8.66 10.48 26.26
N ARG A 97 9.53 9.53 26.61
CA ARG A 97 10.10 8.50 25.71
C ARG A 97 9.07 7.55 25.05
N GLY A 98 7.78 7.66 25.41
CA GLY A 98 6.67 6.90 24.83
C GLY A 98 6.02 7.55 23.60
N GLU A 99 6.18 8.86 23.39
CA GLU A 99 5.61 9.57 22.23
C GLU A 99 6.26 9.15 20.91
N LYS A 100 7.57 8.88 20.92
CA LYS A 100 8.37 8.57 19.72
C LYS A 100 7.95 7.28 19.00
N VAL A 101 7.44 6.28 19.74
CA VAL A 101 6.98 5.01 19.14
C VAL A 101 5.61 5.20 18.49
N GLY A 102 4.71 5.95 19.13
CA GLY A 102 3.40 6.29 18.56
C GLY A 102 3.54 7.15 17.30
N GLU A 103 4.43 8.15 17.36
CA GLU A 103 4.76 9.02 16.24
C GLU A 103 5.32 8.22 15.04
N TYR A 104 6.29 7.32 15.28
CA TYR A 104 6.84 6.47 14.22
C TYR A 104 5.77 5.58 13.56
N VAL A 105 4.88 4.98 14.35
CA VAL A 105 3.79 4.15 13.81
C VAL A 105 2.80 4.99 13.00
N CYS A 106 2.51 6.23 13.43
CA CYS A 106 1.66 7.16 12.69
C CYS A 106 2.30 7.52 11.34
N LEU A 107 3.58 7.92 11.35
CA LEU A 107 4.35 8.23 10.13
C LEU A 107 4.42 7.02 9.19
N GLN A 108 4.64 5.82 9.71
CA GLN A 108 4.65 4.59 8.93
C GLN A 108 3.29 4.34 8.28
N ARG A 109 2.18 4.51 8.99
CA ARG A 109 0.82 4.35 8.42
C ARG A 109 0.53 5.37 7.33
N VAL A 110 0.91 6.63 7.53
CA VAL A 110 0.78 7.68 6.51
C VAL A 110 1.62 7.33 5.27
N HIS A 111 2.86 6.89 5.46
CA HIS A 111 3.73 6.47 4.36
C HIS A 111 3.13 5.29 3.58
N LEU A 112 2.61 4.28 4.27
CA LEU A 112 1.95 3.13 3.64
C LEU A 112 0.69 3.53 2.87
N LEU A 113 -0.10 4.47 3.40
CA LEU A 113 -1.28 5.01 2.71
C LEU A 113 -0.89 5.74 1.42
N MET A 114 0.15 6.57 1.48
CA MET A 114 0.67 7.27 0.30
C MET A 114 1.18 6.29 -0.77
N ASN A 115 1.95 5.28 -0.38
CA ASN A 115 2.42 4.23 -1.29
C ASN A 115 1.25 3.47 -1.93
N PHE A 116 0.23 3.12 -1.14
CA PHE A 116 -0.97 2.48 -1.66
C PHE A 116 -1.69 3.37 -2.69
N MET A 117 -1.86 4.67 -2.42
CA MET A 117 -2.51 5.58 -3.37
C MET A 117 -1.71 5.73 -4.66
N GLU A 118 -0.39 5.83 -4.58
CA GLU A 118 0.49 5.89 -5.76
C GLU A 118 0.39 4.62 -6.62
N HIS A 119 0.37 3.45 -5.99
CA HIS A 119 0.17 2.18 -6.69
C HIS A 119 -1.23 2.08 -7.31
N LEU A 120 -2.25 2.53 -6.59
CA LEU A 120 -3.63 2.54 -7.06
C LEU A 120 -3.78 3.41 -8.31
N ASP A 121 -3.20 4.60 -8.31
CA ASP A 121 -3.24 5.52 -9.46
C ASP A 121 -2.54 4.93 -10.69
N LYS A 122 -1.33 4.38 -10.52
CA LYS A 122 -0.59 3.70 -11.61
C LYS A 122 -1.40 2.55 -12.22
N LEU A 123 -2.00 1.71 -11.37
CA LEU A 123 -2.78 0.56 -11.83
C LEU A 123 -4.13 0.97 -12.43
N LEU A 124 -4.75 2.02 -11.92
CA LEU A 124 -5.97 2.61 -12.48
C LEU A 124 -5.70 3.18 -13.88
N TYR A 125 -4.62 3.93 -14.03
CA TYR A 125 -4.17 4.45 -15.33
C TYR A 125 -3.90 3.31 -16.32
N ASN A 126 -3.21 2.24 -15.88
CA ASN A 126 -2.99 1.05 -16.70
C ASN A 126 -4.29 0.32 -17.06
N ALA A 127 -5.29 0.33 -16.17
CA ALA A 127 -6.57 -0.28 -16.46
C ALA A 127 -7.40 0.52 -17.48
N TYR A 128 -7.31 1.85 -17.44
CA TYR A 128 -8.06 2.76 -18.31
C TYR A 128 -7.37 2.98 -19.67
N GLU A 129 -6.14 3.50 -19.67
CA GLU A 129 -5.34 3.76 -20.87
C GLU A 129 -4.57 2.51 -21.31
N GLY A 130 -3.80 1.93 -20.39
CA GLY A 130 -2.85 0.85 -20.66
C GLY A 130 -1.39 1.31 -20.56
N CYS A 131 -0.48 0.35 -20.57
CA CYS A 131 0.96 0.57 -20.59
C CYS A 131 1.61 -0.27 -21.71
N ALA A 132 2.60 0.28 -22.40
CA ALA A 132 3.28 -0.41 -23.51
C ALA A 132 4.35 -1.41 -23.04
N VAL A 133 5.08 -1.10 -21.97
CA VAL A 133 6.28 -1.86 -21.56
C VAL A 133 6.38 -2.10 -20.05
N ALA A 134 5.97 -1.13 -19.21
CA ALA A 134 6.26 -1.18 -17.77
C ALA A 134 5.30 -2.08 -16.97
N MET A 135 4.07 -2.29 -17.45
CA MET A 135 3.06 -3.08 -16.73
C MET A 135 2.30 -4.02 -17.68
N PRO A 136 1.94 -5.23 -17.22
CA PRO A 136 1.13 -6.14 -18.02
C PRO A 136 -0.28 -5.58 -18.24
N ALA A 137 -0.89 -5.99 -19.36
CA ALA A 137 -2.26 -5.61 -19.66
C ALA A 137 -3.25 -6.19 -18.65
N VAL A 138 -4.14 -5.34 -18.15
CA VAL A 138 -5.19 -5.75 -17.20
C VAL A 138 -6.26 -6.58 -17.93
N HIS A 139 -6.91 -7.50 -17.21
CA HIS A 139 -7.97 -8.36 -17.75
C HIS A 139 -9.09 -7.56 -18.45
N LYS A 140 -9.59 -8.05 -19.59
CA LYS A 140 -10.55 -7.33 -20.46
C LYS A 140 -11.76 -6.77 -19.71
N VAL A 141 -12.34 -7.56 -18.81
CA VAL A 141 -13.52 -7.15 -18.00
C VAL A 141 -13.22 -5.94 -17.12
N VAL A 142 -12.02 -5.89 -16.54
CA VAL A 142 -11.58 -4.80 -15.68
C VAL A 142 -11.28 -3.56 -16.53
N LYS A 143 -10.61 -3.74 -17.67
CA LYS A 143 -10.34 -2.66 -18.64
C LYS A 143 -11.62 -2.00 -19.15
N THR A 144 -12.64 -2.79 -19.52
CA THR A 144 -13.94 -2.26 -19.95
C THR A 144 -14.63 -1.48 -18.84
N PHE A 145 -14.56 -1.97 -17.61
CA PHE A 145 -15.17 -1.29 -16.45
C PHE A 145 -14.55 0.10 -16.23
N PHE A 146 -13.24 0.24 -16.25
CA PHE A 146 -12.59 1.54 -15.98
C PHE A 146 -12.61 2.52 -17.15
N ARG A 147 -12.96 2.07 -18.37
CA ARG A 147 -13.15 2.92 -19.56
C ARG A 147 -14.51 3.59 -19.68
N THR A 148 -15.47 3.20 -18.86
CA THR A 148 -16.85 3.71 -18.88
C THR A 148 -17.06 4.62 -17.70
#